data_AF-A0A529NVJ2-F1
#
_entry.id   AF-A0A529NVJ2-F1
#
_cell.length_a   1.000
_cell.length_b   1.000
_cell.length_c   1.000
_cell.angle_alpha   90.00
_cell.angle_beta   90.00
_cell.angle_gamma   90.00
#
_symmetry.space_group_name_H-M   'P 1'
#
loop_
_entity.id
_entity.type
_entity.pdbx_description
1 polymer ?
#
loop_
_entity_poly.entity_id
_entity_poly.type
_entity_poly.pdbx_seq_one_letter_code
_entity_poly.pdbx_strand_id
1 'polypeptide(L)' 'ADTTPLLQNGTSLKVNAVAADTAQPISFSISLNGLGGALARTAELSAD' A
#
# COMPACT_ATOMS: atom_id res chain seq x y z
N ALA A 1 4.77 12.12 -8.37
CA ALA A 1 5.72 11.96 -7.25
C ALA A 1 5.95 10.46 -7.07
N ASP A 2 7.19 10.03 -6.85
CA ASP A 2 7.47 8.63 -6.51
C ASP A 2 7.00 8.38 -5.07
N THR A 3 5.98 7.55 -4.92
CA THR A 3 5.38 7.19 -3.63
C THR A 3 5.99 5.94 -3.04
N THR A 4 6.83 5.22 -3.79
CA THR A 4 7.45 3.97 -3.35
C THR A 4 8.23 4.14 -2.04
N PRO A 5 9.05 5.18 -1.85
CA PRO A 5 9.75 5.38 -0.59
C PRO A 5 8.80 5.61 0.59
N LEU A 6 7.65 6.26 0.37
CA LEU A 6 6.65 6.49 1.41
C LEU A 6 5.94 5.19 1.79
N LEU A 7 5.67 4.32 0.81
CA LEU A 7 5.05 3.02 1.04
C LEU A 7 6.00 2.04 1.75
N GLN A 8 7.28 2.03 1.41
CA GLN A 8 8.28 1.15 2.04
C GLN A 8 8.55 1.50 3.51
N ASN A 9 8.48 2.80 3.86
CA ASN A 9 8.74 3.28 5.21
C ASN A 9 7.46 3.45 6.05
N GLY A 10 6.29 3.38 5.43
CA GLY A 10 5.00 3.46 6.11
C GLY A 10 4.61 2.14 6.79
N THR A 11 3.77 2.23 7.81
CA THR A 11 3.18 1.06 8.48
C THR A 11 1.72 0.79 8.07
N SER A 12 1.04 1.81 7.55
CA SER A 12 -0.35 1.74 7.13
C SER A 12 -0.64 2.69 5.95
N LEU A 13 -1.34 2.19 4.94
CA LEU A 13 -1.94 2.98 3.87
C LEU A 13 -3.42 3.18 4.16
N LYS A 14 -3.80 4.41 4.50
CA LYS A 14 -5.21 4.78 4.69
C LYS A 14 -5.86 5.09 3.35
N VAL A 15 -6.98 4.42 3.07
CA VAL A 15 -7.80 4.65 1.89
C VAL A 15 -9.11 5.27 2.32
N ASN A 16 -9.47 6.39 1.70
CA ASN A 16 -10.79 7.00 1.84
C ASN A 16 -11.53 6.80 0.52
N ALA A 17 -12.77 6.35 0.58
CA ALA A 17 -13.57 6.02 -0.60
C ALA A 17 -15.05 6.36 -0.35
N VAL A 18 -15.86 6.18 -1.39
CA VAL A 18 -17.32 6.26 -1.31
C VAL A 18 -17.89 4.91 -1.72
N ALA A 19 -18.73 4.31 -0.87
CA ALA A 19 -19.36 3.03 -1.16
C ALA A 19 -20.39 3.20 -2.29
N ALA A 20 -20.32 2.35 -3.33
CA ALA A 20 -21.11 2.54 -4.54
C ALA A 20 -22.61 2.26 -4.36
N ASP A 21 -22.98 1.43 -3.39
CA ASP A 21 -24.35 1.02 -3.08
C ASP A 21 -25.09 2.03 -2.20
N THR A 22 -24.38 2.67 -1.27
CA THR A 22 -24.95 3.57 -0.26
C THR A 22 -24.59 5.04 -0.48
N ALA A 23 -23.65 5.32 -1.39
CA ALA A 23 -23.03 6.63 -1.59
C ALA A 23 -22.43 7.25 -0.32
N GLN A 24 -22.14 6.43 0.71
CA GLN A 24 -21.59 6.90 1.98
C GLN A 24 -20.05 6.91 1.96
N PRO A 25 -19.40 7.89 2.61
CA PRO A 25 -17.97 7.85 2.82
C PRO A 25 -17.55 6.65 3.68
N ILE A 26 -16.51 5.96 3.26
CA ILE A 26 -15.89 4.86 4.01
C ILE A 26 -14.38 5.06 4.10
N SER A 27 -13.77 4.46 5.12
CA SER A 27 -12.31 4.47 5.29
C SER A 27 -11.83 3.10 5.75
N PHE A 28 -10.76 2.62 5.15
CA PHE A 28 -10.08 1.39 5.56
C PHE A 28 -8.56 1.57 5.49
N SER A 29 -7.87 0.73 6.24
CA SER A 29 -6.40 0.76 6.34
C SER A 29 -5.81 -0.53 5.83
N ILE A 30 -4.78 -0.43 5.00
CA ILE A 30 -3.97 -1.57 4.55
C ILE A 30 -2.68 -1.55 5.36
N SER A 31 -2.39 -2.64 6.08
CA SER A 31 -1.11 -2.82 6.76
C SER A 31 0.02 -2.90 5.74
N LEU A 32 1.07 -2.10 5.94
CA LEU A 32 2.28 -2.11 5.10
C LEU A 32 3.44 -2.89 5.74
N ASN A 33 3.21 -3.53 6.89
CA ASN A 33 4.21 -4.37 7.55
C ASN A 33 4.74 -5.44 6.58
N GLY A 34 6.06 -5.42 6.34
CA GLY A 34 6.72 -6.35 5.44
C GLY A 34 6.75 -5.93 3.96
N LEU A 35 6.08 -4.85 3.56
CA LEU A 35 6.06 -4.39 2.16
C LEU A 35 7.47 -4.09 1.63
N GLY A 36 8.30 -3.39 2.39
CA GLY A 36 9.67 -3.07 1.99
C GLY A 36 10.52 -4.32 1.71
N GLY A 37 10.41 -5.34 2.56
CA GLY A 37 11.11 -6.61 2.38
C GLY A 37 10.59 -7.42 1.20
N ALA A 38 9.27 -7.46 1.00
CA ALA A 38 8.66 -8.13 -0.15
C ALA A 38 9.11 -7.46 -1.46
N LEU A 39 9.12 -6.13 -1.52
CA LEU A 39 9.55 -5.39 -2.70
C LEU A 39 11.03 -5.63 -3.03
N ALA A 40 11.91 -5.63 -2.03
CA ALA A 40 13.31 -5.99 -2.21
C ALA A 40 13.46 -7.40 -2.78
N ARG A 41 12.73 -8.38 -2.25
CA ARG A 41 12.75 -9.76 -2.74
C ARG A 41 12.24 -9.89 -4.18
N THR A 42 11.21 -9.13 -4.56
CA THR A 42 10.73 -9.08 -5.94
C THR A 42 11.79 -8.53 -6.89
N ALA A 43 12.53 -7.50 -6.49
CA ALA A 43 13.62 -6.94 -7.30
C ALA A 43 14.76 -7.96 -7.49
N GLU A 44 15.14 -8.69 -6.45
CA GLU A 44 16.12 -9.79 -6.54
C GLU A 44 15.68 -10.87 -7.53
N LEU A 45 14.43 -11.33 -7.44
CA LEU A 45 13.90 -12.39 -8.29
C LEU A 45 13.65 -11.95 -9.74
N SER A 46 13.50 -10.66 -10.00
CA SER A 46 13.27 -10.13 -11.35
C SER A 46 14.56 -9.86 -12.12
N ALA A 47 15.71 -9.89 -11.44
CA ALA A 47 17.03 -9.69 -12.02
C ALA A 47 17.70 -11.00 -12.44
N ASP A 48 17.08 -12.14 -12.14
CA ASP A 48 17.46 -13.51 -12.53
C ASP A 48 16.72 -13.92 -13.83
#